data_AF-A0A401NGL6-F1
#
_entry.id   AF-A0A401NGL6-F1
#
_cell.length_a   1.000
_cell.length_b   1.000
_cell.length_c   1.000
_cell.angle_alpha   90.00
_cell.angle_beta   90.00
_cell.angle_gamma   90.00
#
_symmetry.space_group_name_H-M   'P 1'
#
loop_
_entity.id
_entity.type
_entity.pdbx_description
1 polymer ?
#
loop_
_entity_poly.entity_id
_entity_poly.type
_entity_poly.pdbx_seq_one_letter_code
_entity_poly.pdbx_strand_id
1 'polypeptide(L)'
;MGFGNRLLFCQCTAYLLAFVLSLFTAVPLGEDQHKLRGRCLLYGAGRWQQANGSGCAQAHCFHLLRWGPQAACRYSLFVVIFSCAYSALQGFRSTYLLCKSFQE
;
A
#
# COMPACT_ATOMS: atom_id res chain seq x y z
N MET A 1 29.44 20.33 10.17
CA MET A 1 28.26 19.54 9.73
C MET A 1 28.33 18.14 10.31
N GLY A 2 27.88 17.97 11.55
CA GLY A 2 28.02 16.73 12.32
C GLY A 2 27.10 15.60 11.86
N PHE A 3 27.40 14.37 12.30
CA PHE A 3 26.65 13.13 12.01
C PHE A 3 25.12 13.28 12.13
N GLY A 4 24.64 14.09 13.09
CA GLY A 4 23.21 14.36 13.29
C GLY A 4 22.49 14.93 12.07
N ASN A 5 23.14 15.80 11.27
CA ASN A 5 22.47 16.42 10.12
C ASN A 5 22.33 15.45 8.92
N ARG A 6 23.30 14.53 8.76
CA ARG A 6 23.20 13.45 7.76
C ARG A 6 22.16 12.41 8.15
N LEU A 7 22.07 12.07 9.42
CA LEU A 7 21.04 11.17 9.94
C LEU A 7 19.64 11.77 9.77
N LEU A 8 19.47 13.06 10.08
CA LEU A 8 18.19 13.77 9.88
C LEU A 8 17.77 13.79 8.41
N PHE A 9 18.72 14.05 7.51
CA PHE A 9 18.47 14.04 6.07
C PHE A 9 18.04 12.65 5.59
N CYS A 10 18.78 11.61 5.98
CA CYS A 10 18.47 10.22 5.62
C CYS A 10 17.09 9.79 6.13
N GLN A 11 16.74 10.20 7.35
CA GLN A 11 15.44 9.94 7.95
C GLN A 11 14.30 10.67 7.20
N CYS A 12 14.52 11.92 6.80
CA CYS A 12 13.61 12.66 5.92
C CYS A 12 13.36 11.92 4.59
N THR A 13 14.44 11.51 3.91
CA THR A 13 14.33 10.79 2.63
C THR A 13 13.60 9.46 2.80
N ALA A 14 13.87 8.73 3.89
CA ALA A 14 13.20 7.48 4.21
C ALA A 14 11.70 7.65 4.47
N TYR A 15 11.28 8.68 5.21
CA TYR A 15 9.85 8.95 5.43
C TYR A 15 9.13 9.38 4.15
N LEU A 16 9.78 10.15 3.28
CA LEU A 16 9.24 10.48 1.96
C LEU A 16 9.06 9.24 1.08
N LEU A 17 10.06 8.35 1.05
CA LEU A 17 9.95 7.09 0.31
C LEU A 17 8.81 6.22 0.86
N ALA A 18 8.72 6.09 2.19
CA ALA A 18 7.68 5.31 2.85
C ALA A 18 6.28 5.87 2.57
N PHE A 19 6.13 7.20 2.52
CA PHE A 19 4.87 7.85 2.14
C PHE A 19 4.48 7.53 0.70
N VAL A 20 5.41 7.65 -0.25
CA VAL A 20 5.15 7.34 -1.67
C VAL A 20 4.77 5.87 -1.84
N LEU A 21 5.53 4.95 -1.27
CA LEU A 21 5.23 3.51 -1.31
C LEU A 21 3.88 3.17 -0.67
N SER A 22 3.52 3.86 0.42
CA SER A 22 2.21 3.70 1.06
C SER A 22 1.08 4.17 0.15
N LEU A 23 1.24 5.29 -0.57
CA LEU A 23 0.25 5.75 -1.55
C LEU A 23 0.12 4.77 -2.73
N PHE A 24 1.24 4.30 -3.28
CA PHE A 24 1.24 3.33 -4.38
C PHE A 24 0.55 2.02 -4.02
N THR A 25 0.58 1.60 -2.75
CA THR A 25 -0.12 0.39 -2.28
C THR A 25 -1.54 0.67 -1.84
N ALA A 26 -1.84 1.84 -1.29
CA ALA A 26 -3.19 2.24 -0.87
C ALA A 26 -4.16 2.33 -2.04
N VAL A 27 -3.74 2.89 -3.18
CA VAL A 27 -4.57 3.10 -4.37
C VAL A 27 -5.13 1.79 -4.94
N PRO A 28 -4.32 0.78 -5.31
CA PRO A 28 -4.84 -0.48 -5.85
C PRO A 28 -5.72 -1.21 -4.83
N LEU A 29 -5.31 -1.24 -3.56
CA LEU A 29 -6.10 -1.89 -2.50
C LEU A 29 -7.47 -1.21 -2.28
N GLY A 30 -7.55 0.11 -2.44
CA GLY A 30 -8.80 0.87 -2.34
C GLY A 30 -9.74 0.62 -3.52
N GLU A 31 -9.21 0.69 -4.74
CA GLU A 31 -9.96 0.43 -5.98
C GLU A 31 -10.49 -1.01 -6.04
N ASP A 32 -9.67 -1.98 -5.63
CA ASP A 32 -10.08 -3.39 -5.55
C ASP A 32 -11.28 -3.59 -4.61
N GLN A 33 -11.32 -2.93 -3.44
CA GLN A 33 -12.48 -3.05 -2.54
C GLN A 33 -13.78 -2.53 -3.15
N HIS A 34 -13.70 -1.43 -3.92
CA HIS A 34 -14.87 -0.80 -4.54
C HIS A 34 -15.43 -1.65 -5.68
N LYS A 35 -14.57 -2.17 -6.56
CA LYS A 35 -15.00 -3.02 -7.69
C LYS A 35 -15.41 -4.43 -7.27
N LEU A 36 -14.79 -5.01 -6.24
CA LEU A 36 -15.06 -6.39 -5.81
C LEU A 36 -16.26 -6.52 -4.85
N ARG A 37 -17.10 -5.49 -4.69
CA ARG A 37 -18.25 -5.47 -3.76
C ARG A 37 -17.86 -5.94 -2.34
N GLY A 38 -16.68 -5.53 -1.86
CA GLY A 38 -16.17 -5.89 -0.54
C GLY A 38 -15.57 -7.30 -0.40
N ARG A 39 -15.28 -8.02 -1.50
CA ARG A 39 -14.54 -9.30 -1.45
C ARG A 39 -13.04 -9.06 -1.57
N CYS A 40 -12.24 -9.82 -0.81
CA CYS A 40 -10.78 -9.67 -0.78
C CYS A 40 -10.11 -10.66 -1.74
N LEU A 41 -9.25 -10.16 -2.63
CA LEU A 41 -8.43 -10.97 -3.54
C LEU A 41 -7.10 -11.40 -2.91
N LEU A 42 -6.66 -10.71 -1.85
CA LEU A 42 -5.49 -11.08 -1.05
C LEU A 42 -5.74 -12.46 -0.42
N TYR A 43 -4.84 -13.42 -0.65
CA TYR A 43 -5.00 -14.83 -0.26
C TYR A 43 -6.16 -15.59 -0.94
N GLY A 44 -6.71 -15.03 -2.03
CA GLY A 44 -7.67 -15.75 -2.86
C GLY A 44 -7.01 -16.91 -3.59
N ALA A 45 -7.65 -18.08 -3.58
CA ALA A 45 -7.22 -19.22 -4.37
C ALA A 45 -8.08 -19.29 -5.63
N GLY A 46 -7.45 -19.22 -6.80
CA GLY A 46 -8.07 -19.45 -8.08
C GLY A 46 -7.31 -20.49 -8.88
N ARG A 47 -7.98 -21.08 -9.87
CA ARG A 47 -7.40 -22.06 -10.78
C ARG A 47 -7.66 -21.59 -12.20
N TRP A 48 -6.62 -21.63 -13.01
CA TRP A 48 -6.73 -21.40 -14.45
C TRP A 48 -7.44 -22.61 -15.05
N GLN A 49 -8.65 -22.40 -15.56
CA GLN A 49 -9.39 -23.44 -16.26
C GLN A 49 -9.38 -23.11 -17.76
N GLN A 50 -8.94 -24.10 -18.55
CA GLN A 50 -9.01 -24.06 -20.00
C GLN A 50 -10.45 -24.41 -20.40
N ALA A 51 -11.09 -23.53 -21.17
CA ALA A 51 -12.53 -23.59 -21.42
C ALA A 51 -12.89 -24.81 -22.29
N ASN A 52 -13.60 -25.79 -21.72
CA ASN A 52 -14.24 -26.88 -22.48
C ASN A 52 -15.78 -26.79 -22.49
N GLY A 53 -16.39 -25.70 -22.01
CA GLY A 53 -17.85 -25.57 -22.04
C GLY A 53 -18.38 -24.24 -21.52
N SER A 54 -18.79 -23.38 -22.45
CA SER A 54 -19.85 -22.36 -22.36
C SER A 54 -19.95 -21.54 -21.06
N GLY A 55 -19.13 -20.48 -20.96
CA GLY A 55 -19.34 -19.44 -19.95
C GLY A 55 -18.28 -18.34 -19.92
N CYS A 56 -17.14 -18.57 -20.58
CA CYS A 56 -16.02 -17.64 -20.56
C CYS A 56 -15.60 -17.24 -21.98
N ALA A 57 -15.59 -15.93 -22.26
CA ALA A 57 -15.31 -15.36 -23.58
C ALA A 57 -13.82 -15.38 -23.98
N GLN A 58 -12.91 -15.76 -23.06
CA GLN A 58 -11.49 -15.93 -23.33
C GLN A 58 -11.02 -17.38 -23.11
N ALA A 59 -10.07 -17.83 -23.94
CA ALA A 59 -9.51 -19.19 -23.94
C ALA A 59 -8.85 -19.62 -22.61
N HIS A 60 -8.49 -18.67 -21.74
CA HIS A 60 -7.96 -18.90 -20.40
C HIS A 60 -8.73 -18.03 -19.41
N CYS A 61 -9.57 -18.63 -18.58
CA CYS A 61 -10.27 -17.91 -17.52
C CYS A 61 -9.73 -18.30 -16.15
N PHE A 62 -9.35 -17.29 -15.38
CA PHE A 62 -8.99 -17.47 -13.98
C PHE A 62 -10.26 -17.50 -13.14
N HIS A 63 -10.72 -18.69 -12.79
CA HIS A 63 -11.85 -18.85 -11.88
C HIS A 63 -11.35 -18.76 -10.44
N LEU A 64 -11.72 -17.69 -9.73
CA LEU A 64 -11.52 -17.60 -8.29
C LEU A 64 -12.45 -18.61 -7.60
N LEU A 65 -11.86 -19.59 -6.93
CA LEU A 65 -12.57 -20.66 -6.25
C LEU A 65 -12.93 -20.28 -4.81
N ARG A 66 -12.03 -19.55 -4.15
CA ARG A 66 -12.21 -19.05 -2.79
C ARG A 66 -11.67 -17.63 -2.68
N TRP A 67 -12.51 -16.73 -2.21
CA TRP A 67 -12.13 -15.38 -1.82
C TRP A 67 -11.36 -15.43 -0.50
N GLY A 68 -10.38 -14.54 -0.32
CA GLY A 68 -9.67 -14.41 0.93
C GLY A 68 -10.56 -13.85 2.04
N PRO A 69 -10.19 -14.03 3.32
CA PRO A 69 -10.94 -13.48 4.44
C PRO A 69 -10.96 -11.94 4.36
N GLN A 70 -12.16 -11.35 4.47
CA GLN A 70 -12.34 -9.88 4.41
C GLN A 70 -11.54 -9.13 5.48
N ALA A 71 -11.29 -9.76 6.63
CA ALA A 71 -10.48 -9.21 7.70
C ALA A 71 -9.03 -8.91 7.26
N ALA A 72 -8.44 -9.72 6.38
CA ALA A 72 -7.08 -9.51 5.90
C ALA A 72 -6.95 -8.24 5.05
N CYS A 73 -7.91 -8.00 4.15
CA CYS A 73 -7.92 -6.76 3.34
C CYS A 73 -8.10 -5.51 4.19
N ARG A 74 -9.08 -5.55 5.11
CA ARG A 74 -9.37 -4.41 6.00
C ARG A 74 -8.18 -4.09 6.89
N TYR A 75 -7.54 -5.11 7.44
CA TYR A 75 -6.32 -4.94 8.23
C TYR A 75 -5.19 -4.34 7.39
N SER A 76 -4.94 -4.86 6.18
CA SER A 76 -3.91 -4.33 5.30
C SER A 76 -4.16 -2.87 4.91
N LEU A 77 -5.41 -2.52 4.55
CA LEU A 77 -5.78 -1.14 4.25
C LEU A 77 -5.56 -0.22 5.45
N PHE A 78 -5.97 -0.65 6.64
CA PHE A 78 -5.75 0.11 7.87
C PHE A 78 -4.25 0.35 8.12
N VAL A 79 -3.42 -0.69 8.04
CA VAL A 79 -1.97 -0.59 8.24
C VAL A 79 -1.32 0.37 7.24
N VAL A 80 -1.73 0.32 5.97
CA VAL A 80 -1.20 1.22 4.93
C VAL A 80 -1.63 2.67 5.19
N ILE A 81 -2.88 2.92 5.57
CA ILE A 81 -3.37 4.27 5.91
C ILE A 81 -2.62 4.83 7.13
N PHE A 82 -2.45 4.03 8.17
CA PHE A 82 -1.73 4.44 9.38
C PHE A 82 -0.25 4.71 9.09
N SER A 83 0.39 3.87 8.27
CA SER A 83 1.77 4.09 7.84
C SER A 83 1.91 5.37 7.02
N CYS A 84 0.95 5.65 6.14
CA CYS A 84 0.89 6.88 5.36
C CYS A 84 0.77 8.11 6.29
N ALA A 85 -0.17 8.11 7.24
CA ALA A 85 -0.33 9.20 8.20
C ALA A 85 0.90 9.39 9.10
N TYR A 86 1.49 8.29 9.58
CA TYR A 86 2.68 8.32 10.41
C TYR A 86 3.89 8.87 9.65
N SER A 87 4.12 8.42 8.41
CA SER A 87 5.21 8.91 7.55
C SER A 87 5.06 10.39 7.22
N ALA A 88 3.83 10.88 7.01
CA ALA A 88 3.57 12.31 6.80
C ALA A 88 3.90 13.14 8.05
N LEU A 89 3.46 12.69 9.24
CA LEU A 89 3.73 13.39 10.50
C LEU A 89 5.24 13.41 10.83
N GLN A 90 5.89 12.26 10.70
CA GLN A 90 7.33 12.12 10.91
C GLN A 90 8.12 12.96 9.89
N GLY A 91 7.73 12.92 8.61
CA GLY A 91 8.33 13.71 7.55
C GLY A 91 8.23 15.21 7.82
N PHE A 92 7.07 15.68 8.28
CA PHE A 92 6.86 17.09 8.67
C PHE A 92 7.72 17.49 9.88
N ARG A 93 7.81 16.62 10.90
CA ARG A 93 8.69 16.86 12.06
C ARG A 93 10.15 16.97 11.64
N SER A 94 10.63 16.06 10.78
CA SER A 94 12.02 16.06 10.32
C SER A 94 12.34 17.26 9.42
N THR A 95 11.43 17.68 8.53
CA THR A 95 11.63 18.88 7.70
C THR A 95 11.64 20.16 8.54
N TYR A 96 10.77 20.25 9.55
CA TYR A 96 10.75 21.39 10.48
C TYR A 96 12.06 21.50 11.27
N LEU A 97 12.59 20.38 11.78
CA LEU A 97 13.86 20.35 12.50
C LEU A 97 15.05 20.72 11.58
N LEU A 98 15.06 20.23 10.33
CA LEU A 98 16.04 20.64 9.33
C LEU A 98 15.98 22.14 9.05
N CYS A 99 14.79 22.69 8.80
CA CYS A 99 14.59 24.11 8.53
C CYS A 99 15.07 24.98 9.71
N LYS A 100 14.73 24.58 10.94
CA LYS A 100 15.22 25.26 12.14
C LYS A 100 16.75 25.22 12.24
N SER A 101 17.37 24.08 11.93
CA SER A 101 18.84 23.94 11.99
C SER A 101 19.60 24.77 10.96
N PHE A 102 18.95 25.21 9.87
CA PHE A 102 19.56 26.11 8.89
C PHE A 102 19.46 27.59 9.28
N GLN A 103 18.60 27.93 10.24
CA GLN A 103 18.34 29.31 10.65
C GLN A 103 19.15 29.74 11.89
N GLU A 104 19.79 28.81 12.58
CA GLU A 104 20.82 29.06 13.60
C GLU A 104 22.23 29.03 13.00
#